data_AF-A0A557QHK1-F1
#
_entry.id   AF-A0A557QHK1-F1
#
_cell.length_a   1.000
_cell.length_b   1.000
_cell.length_c   1.000
_cell.angle_alpha   90.00
_cell.angle_beta   90.00
_cell.angle_gamma   90.00
#
_symmetry.space_group_name_H-M   'P 1'
#
loop_
_entity.id
_entity.type
_entity.pdbx_description
1 polymer ?
#
loop_
_entity_poly.entity_id
_entity_poly.type
_entity_poly.pdbx_seq_one_letter_code
_entity_poly.pdbx_strand_id
1 'polypeptide(L)'
;MRGFVAAVRARGPGVPLGARGGDCVSDDVGRVSTRLAVDGASALRAAPLVSAPTVPFVRARVRQAGFTLLELLVVMVIIGLLAGYVGPRFFSQIGKSEVQTARAQINALEKALDQFRLDVGRYPITEEGLAALNTAPAGERKWQGPYLRKAVPDDPWEKPYQYRSPGEHSEFDLFSFGKDGQPGGEGEAADIVNW
;
A
#
# COMPACT_ATOMS: atom_id res chain seq x y z
N MET A 1 34.42 39.12 -43.99
CA MET A 1 35.45 38.13 -43.61
C MET A 1 35.02 37.46 -42.32
N ARG A 2 34.86 36.13 -42.35
CA ARG A 2 34.41 35.29 -41.25
C ARG A 2 35.60 34.94 -40.35
N GLY A 3 35.43 34.97 -39.02
CA GLY A 3 36.37 34.38 -38.06
C GLY A 3 35.58 33.94 -36.82
N PHE A 4 35.19 32.66 -36.71
CA PHE A 4 35.90 31.54 -36.08
C PHE A 4 35.98 31.60 -34.55
N VAL A 5 34.95 31.01 -33.93
CA VAL A 5 34.92 30.06 -32.80
C VAL A 5 36.24 29.82 -32.04
N ALA A 6 36.21 30.01 -30.72
CA ALA A 6 37.11 29.35 -29.77
C ALA A 6 36.32 28.74 -28.61
N ALA A 7 36.19 27.42 -28.64
CA ALA A 7 35.63 26.58 -27.60
C ALA A 7 36.68 26.35 -26.51
N VAL A 8 36.36 26.65 -25.25
CA VAL A 8 37.19 26.29 -24.09
C VAL A 8 36.57 25.06 -23.43
N ARG A 9 37.24 23.91 -23.59
CA ARG A 9 36.87 22.61 -23.04
C ARG A 9 37.65 22.33 -21.75
N ALA A 10 36.91 21.75 -20.82
CA ALA A 10 37.25 21.28 -19.47
C ALA A 10 38.66 20.69 -19.24
N ARG A 11 39.18 20.95 -18.03
CA ARG A 11 40.28 20.20 -17.41
C ARG A 11 39.89 19.86 -15.97
N GLY A 12 39.35 18.67 -15.76
CA GLY A 12 39.24 18.09 -14.42
C GLY A 12 40.52 17.32 -14.09
N PRO A 13 41.01 17.35 -12.84
CA PRO A 13 41.93 16.35 -12.33
C PRO A 13 41.16 15.25 -11.60
N GLY A 14 41.47 14.00 -11.92
CA GLY A 14 40.97 12.85 -11.20
C GLY A 14 41.88 12.38 -10.04
N VAL A 15 41.37 11.32 -9.39
CA VAL A 15 42.08 10.16 -8.79
C VAL A 15 42.46 10.29 -7.29
N PRO A 16 42.48 9.22 -6.45
CA PRO A 16 41.69 7.96 -6.40
C PRO A 16 41.20 7.49 -4.99
N LEU A 17 40.46 6.37 -5.00
CA LEU A 17 40.41 5.21 -4.06
C LEU A 17 40.70 5.39 -2.56
N GLY A 18 39.72 4.97 -1.76
CA GLY A 18 39.88 4.53 -0.37
C GLY A 18 38.87 3.43 -0.04
N ALA A 19 39.26 2.17 -0.30
CA ALA A 19 38.56 0.96 0.09
C ALA A 19 38.75 0.63 1.58
N ARG A 20 37.71 0.07 2.21
CA ARG A 20 37.64 -0.79 3.43
C ARG A 20 36.17 -0.76 3.89
N GLY A 21 35.43 -1.83 4.11
CA GLY A 21 35.72 -3.25 4.32
C GLY A 21 34.68 -3.78 5.33
N GLY A 22 34.12 -4.96 5.07
CA GLY A 22 33.25 -5.75 5.97
C GLY A 22 31.75 -5.46 5.80
N ASP A 23 30.83 -6.43 5.73
CA ASP A 23 30.83 -7.89 5.91
C ASP A 23 29.59 -8.40 5.12
N CYS A 24 29.67 -9.36 4.20
CA CYS A 24 29.71 -10.81 4.44
C CYS A 24 28.63 -11.35 5.40
N VAL A 25 27.38 -11.40 4.96
CA VAL A 25 26.41 -12.43 5.41
C VAL A 25 25.67 -12.93 4.17
N SER A 26 26.17 -14.03 3.61
CA SER A 26 25.41 -14.91 2.72
C SER A 26 25.09 -16.16 3.53
N ASP A 27 23.80 -16.35 3.83
CA ASP A 27 23.30 -17.55 4.47
C ASP A 27 23.40 -18.72 3.48
N ASP A 28 24.34 -19.60 3.79
CA ASP A 28 24.65 -20.85 3.10
C ASP A 28 23.76 -21.97 3.65
N VAL A 29 22.62 -22.21 3.00
CA VAL A 29 21.76 -23.36 3.34
C VAL A 29 22.12 -24.55 2.48
N GLY A 30 23.08 -25.34 2.98
CA GLY A 30 22.88 -26.77 3.21
C GLY A 30 22.73 -27.67 1.98
N ARG A 31 23.77 -27.79 1.14
CA ARG A 31 23.90 -28.91 0.19
C ARG A 31 24.58 -30.10 0.89
N VAL A 32 23.77 -30.99 1.47
CA VAL A 32 24.26 -32.28 2.00
C VAL A 32 24.55 -33.23 0.83
N SER A 33 25.84 -33.37 0.52
CA SER A 33 26.38 -34.40 -0.37
C SER A 33 26.72 -35.64 0.47
N THR A 34 26.03 -36.75 0.22
CA THR A 34 26.44 -38.07 0.72
C THR A 34 26.91 -38.91 -0.47
N ARG A 35 28.23 -39.10 -0.54
CA ARG A 35 28.86 -40.19 -1.29
C ARG A 35 28.67 -41.48 -0.49
N LEU A 36 28.23 -42.55 -1.14
CA LEU A 36 28.55 -43.89 -0.68
C LEU A 36 28.74 -44.81 -1.90
N ALA A 37 29.98 -45.25 -2.05
CA ALA A 37 30.37 -46.32 -2.96
C ALA A 37 30.16 -47.66 -2.25
N VAL A 38 29.64 -48.65 -2.97
CA VAL A 38 29.88 -50.06 -2.65
C VAL A 38 29.80 -50.89 -3.93
N ASP A 39 30.97 -51.38 -4.36
CA ASP A 39 31.13 -52.50 -5.28
C ASP A 39 30.73 -53.80 -4.58
N GLY A 40 30.17 -54.77 -5.33
CA GLY A 40 29.91 -56.10 -4.79
C GLY A 40 29.00 -56.96 -5.64
N ALA A 41 29.51 -57.47 -6.75
CA ALA A 41 28.91 -58.58 -7.46
C ALA A 41 29.02 -59.87 -6.63
N SER A 42 27.89 -60.54 -6.33
CA SER A 42 27.87 -61.99 -6.09
C SER A 42 26.46 -62.56 -6.19
N ALA A 43 26.40 -63.64 -6.95
CA ALA A 43 25.25 -64.44 -7.32
C ALA A 43 24.35 -64.85 -6.15
N LEU A 44 23.03 -64.63 -6.32
CA LEU A 44 21.99 -65.37 -5.62
C LEU A 44 20.85 -65.71 -6.59
N ARG A 45 20.75 -67.02 -6.82
CA ARG A 45 19.72 -67.84 -7.46
C ARG A 45 18.36 -67.18 -7.75
N ALA A 46 17.87 -67.43 -8.96
CA ALA A 46 16.48 -67.24 -9.36
C ALA A 46 15.53 -68.00 -8.42
N ALA A 47 14.78 -67.26 -7.61
CA ALA A 47 13.63 -67.77 -6.86
C ALA A 47 12.41 -67.84 -7.80
N PRO A 48 11.52 -68.84 -7.64
CA PRO A 48 10.32 -68.95 -8.45
C PRO A 48 9.38 -67.78 -8.16
N LEU A 49 8.88 -67.13 -9.21
CA LEU A 49 7.83 -66.12 -9.15
C LEU A 49 6.56 -66.74 -8.58
N VAL A 50 6.39 -66.67 -7.26
CA VAL A 50 5.09 -66.84 -6.61
C VAL A 50 4.23 -65.67 -7.05
N SER A 51 3.21 -65.96 -7.85
CA SER A 51 2.15 -65.03 -8.23
C SER A 51 1.46 -64.55 -6.96
N ALA A 52 1.65 -63.28 -6.60
CA ALA A 52 0.93 -62.67 -5.51
C ALA A 52 -0.59 -62.76 -5.79
N PRO A 53 -1.42 -63.16 -4.80
CA PRO A 53 -2.86 -63.11 -4.97
C PRO A 53 -3.28 -61.64 -5.10
N THR A 54 -3.87 -61.29 -6.24
CA THR A 54 -4.55 -60.01 -6.45
C THR A 54 -5.76 -59.99 -5.52
N VAL A 55 -5.59 -59.46 -4.30
CA VAL A 55 -6.72 -59.19 -3.42
C VAL A 55 -7.59 -58.13 -4.10
N PRO A 56 -8.86 -58.44 -4.43
CA PRO A 56 -9.75 -57.41 -4.94
C PRO A 56 -9.97 -56.42 -3.80
N PHE A 57 -9.33 -55.25 -3.88
CA PHE A 57 -9.64 -54.13 -3.03
C PHE A 57 -11.07 -53.72 -3.39
N VAL A 58 -12.05 -54.25 -2.65
CA VAL A 58 -13.45 -53.83 -2.76
C VAL A 58 -13.46 -52.39 -2.27
N ARG A 59 -13.38 -51.44 -3.22
CA ARG A 59 -13.61 -50.02 -2.93
C ARG A 59 -15.04 -49.91 -2.40
N ALA A 60 -15.18 -49.76 -1.09
CA ALA A 60 -16.42 -49.33 -0.49
C ALA A 60 -16.80 -48.00 -1.15
N ARG A 61 -17.86 -48.03 -1.96
CA ARG A 61 -18.41 -46.81 -2.57
C ARG A 61 -18.93 -45.97 -1.42
N VAL A 62 -18.17 -44.94 -1.01
CA VAL A 62 -18.66 -43.91 -0.11
C VAL A 62 -19.91 -43.36 -0.78
N ARG A 63 -21.07 -43.63 -0.16
CA ARG A 63 -22.34 -43.08 -0.62
C ARG A 63 -22.19 -41.57 -0.52
N GLN A 64 -22.12 -40.88 -1.66
CA GLN A 64 -22.28 -39.44 -1.67
C GLN A 64 -23.70 -39.16 -1.22
N ALA A 65 -23.85 -38.75 0.04
CA ALA A 65 -25.10 -38.18 0.52
C ALA A 65 -25.30 -36.87 -0.25
N GLY A 66 -26.37 -36.80 -1.05
CA GLY A 66 -26.75 -35.56 -1.72
C GLY A 66 -27.24 -34.54 -0.69
N PHE A 67 -26.90 -33.26 -0.90
CA PHE A 67 -27.44 -32.16 -0.13
C PHE A 67 -28.97 -32.16 -0.23
N THR A 68 -29.66 -32.03 0.90
CA THR A 68 -31.11 -31.86 0.90
C THR A 68 -31.47 -30.40 0.65
N LEU A 69 -32.60 -30.14 -0.01
CA LEU A 69 -33.11 -28.76 -0.18
C LEU A 69 -33.36 -28.07 1.16
N LEU A 70 -33.77 -28.84 2.18
CA LEU A 70 -34.03 -28.34 3.53
C LEU A 70 -32.76 -27.82 4.21
N GLU A 71 -31.62 -28.48 3.99
CA GLU A 71 -30.33 -28.06 4.55
C GLU A 71 -29.87 -26.71 3.99
N LEU A 72 -30.00 -26.53 2.67
CA LEU A 72 -29.71 -25.23 2.05
C LEU A 72 -30.70 -24.15 2.49
N LEU A 73 -31.98 -24.50 2.68
CA LEU A 73 -33.00 -23.56 3.17
C LEU A 73 -32.63 -23.04 4.57
N VAL A 74 -32.33 -23.93 5.51
CA VAL A 74 -31.98 -23.52 6.88
C VAL A 74 -30.71 -22.67 6.91
N VAL A 75 -29.69 -23.01 6.11
CA VAL A 75 -28.46 -22.21 6.01
C VAL A 75 -28.73 -20.80 5.48
N MET A 76 -29.54 -20.65 4.43
CA MET A 76 -29.89 -19.34 3.87
C MET A 76 -30.65 -18.47 4.87
N VAL A 77 -31.54 -19.08 5.67
CA VAL A 77 -32.26 -18.36 6.74
C VAL A 77 -31.30 -17.83 7.80
N ILE A 78 -30.36 -18.65 8.26
CA ILE A 78 -29.39 -18.23 9.30
C ILE A 78 -28.45 -17.14 8.74
N ILE A 79 -27.94 -17.30 7.52
CA ILE A 79 -27.10 -16.27 6.87
C ILE A 79 -27.86 -14.96 6.71
N GLY A 80 -29.12 -15.00 6.26
CA GLY A 80 -29.95 -13.81 6.13
C GLY A 80 -30.17 -13.09 7.47
N LEU A 81 -30.44 -13.84 8.54
CA LEU A 81 -30.62 -13.29 9.89
C LEU A 81 -29.34 -12.65 10.42
N LEU A 82 -28.19 -13.32 10.28
CA LEU A 82 -26.90 -12.80 10.71
C LEU A 82 -26.48 -11.57 9.88
N ALA A 83 -26.62 -11.64 8.55
CA ALA A 83 -26.27 -10.53 7.66
C ALA A 83 -27.13 -9.29 7.94
N GLY A 84 -28.45 -9.47 8.18
CA GLY A 84 -29.35 -8.38 8.54
C GLY A 84 -29.01 -7.72 9.89
N TYR A 85 -28.53 -8.51 10.86
CA TYR A 85 -28.14 -7.98 12.18
C TYR A 85 -26.78 -7.28 12.17
N VAL A 86 -25.78 -7.88 11.52
CA VAL A 86 -24.39 -7.39 11.53
C VAL A 86 -24.14 -6.28 10.51
N GLY A 87 -24.81 -6.34 9.35
CA GLY A 87 -24.58 -5.44 8.22
C GLY A 87 -24.57 -3.95 8.59
N PRO A 88 -25.66 -3.40 9.15
CA PRO A 88 -25.74 -1.96 9.47
C PRO A 88 -24.66 -1.50 10.46
N ARG A 89 -24.34 -2.33 11.46
CA ARG A 89 -23.34 -1.99 12.50
C ARG A 89 -21.94 -1.93 11.92
N PHE A 90 -21.62 -2.81 10.98
CA PHE A 90 -20.32 -2.82 10.30
C PHE A 90 -20.13 -1.57 9.44
N PHE A 91 -21.13 -1.21 8.61
CA PHE A 91 -21.05 0.00 7.77
C PHE A 91 -20.95 1.29 8.60
N SER A 92 -21.75 1.44 9.65
CA SER A 92 -21.68 2.64 10.50
C SER A 92 -20.36 2.78 11.26
N GLN A 93 -19.67 1.67 11.56
CA GLN A 93 -18.37 1.73 12.21
C GLN A 93 -17.27 2.15 11.24
N ILE A 94 -17.33 1.66 10.00
CA ILE A 94 -16.40 2.05 8.93
C ILE A 94 -16.56 3.54 8.63
N GLY A 95 -17.78 4.02 8.37
CA GLY A 95 -17.99 5.42 8.01
C GLY A 95 -17.55 6.42 9.09
N LYS A 96 -17.73 6.08 10.37
CA LYS A 96 -17.18 6.89 11.48
C LYS A 96 -15.65 6.92 11.48
N SER A 97 -15.00 5.79 11.20
CA SER A 97 -13.55 5.69 11.14
C SER A 97 -12.99 6.47 9.95
N GLU A 98 -13.67 6.45 8.81
CA GLU A 98 -13.34 7.24 7.63
C GLU A 98 -13.39 8.73 7.96
N VAL A 99 -14.53 9.24 8.45
CA VAL A 99 -14.66 10.65 8.85
C VAL A 99 -13.59 11.09 9.86
N GLN A 100 -13.28 10.25 10.85
CA GLN A 100 -12.23 10.55 11.84
C GLN A 100 -10.83 10.59 11.20
N THR A 101 -10.55 9.68 10.27
CA THR A 101 -9.28 9.63 9.53
C THR A 101 -9.12 10.88 8.67
N ALA A 102 -10.17 11.28 7.94
CA ALA A 102 -10.17 12.48 7.14
C ALA A 102 -9.91 13.73 7.97
N ARG A 103 -10.55 13.87 9.14
CA ARG A 103 -10.29 14.98 10.08
C ARG A 103 -8.85 14.97 10.58
N ALA A 104 -8.31 13.81 10.91
CA ALA A 104 -6.92 13.69 11.36
C ALA A 104 -5.92 14.08 10.24
N GLN A 105 -6.21 13.71 9.00
CA GLN A 105 -5.42 14.09 7.83
C GLN A 105 -5.50 15.60 7.57
N ILE A 106 -6.69 16.21 7.62
CA ILE A 106 -6.86 17.68 7.51
C ILE A 106 -6.04 18.41 8.56
N ASN A 107 -6.13 18.00 9.83
CA ASN A 107 -5.35 18.60 10.91
C ASN A 107 -3.83 18.45 10.71
N ALA A 108 -3.38 17.36 10.08
CA ALA A 108 -1.97 17.15 9.77
C ALA A 108 -1.49 18.03 8.61
N LEU A 109 -2.33 18.21 7.59
CA LEU A 109 -2.09 19.09 6.46
C LEU A 109 -2.10 20.56 6.87
N GLU A 110 -3.04 20.98 7.72
CA GLU A 110 -3.10 22.32 8.32
C GLU A 110 -1.80 22.67 9.04
N LYS A 111 -1.30 21.76 9.91
CA LYS A 111 0.00 21.96 10.57
C LYS A 111 1.18 22.11 9.60
N ALA A 112 1.15 21.37 8.50
CA ALA A 112 2.18 21.49 7.46
C ALA A 112 2.07 22.81 6.69
N LEU A 113 0.85 23.29 6.44
CA LEU A 113 0.58 24.60 5.84
C LEU A 113 1.03 25.73 6.76
N ASP A 114 0.79 25.62 8.07
CA ASP A 114 1.26 26.59 9.05
C ASP A 114 2.79 26.64 9.10
N GLN A 115 3.45 25.47 9.08
CA GLN A 115 4.92 25.43 9.01
C GLN A 115 5.44 26.07 7.73
N PHE A 116 4.81 25.78 6.58
CA PHE A 116 5.13 26.46 5.32
C PHE A 116 5.04 27.98 5.46
N ARG A 117 3.97 28.49 6.10
CA ARG A 117 3.79 29.92 6.35
C ARG A 117 4.86 30.50 7.28
N LEU A 118 5.29 29.76 8.29
CA LEU A 118 6.36 30.23 9.19
C LEU A 118 7.68 30.45 8.45
N ASP A 119 8.01 29.57 7.49
CA ASP A 119 9.27 29.64 6.75
C ASP A 119 9.21 30.61 5.57
N VAL A 120 8.14 30.56 4.78
CA VAL A 120 7.97 31.35 3.56
C VAL A 120 7.33 32.72 3.82
N GLY A 121 6.48 32.82 4.85
CA GLY A 121 5.74 34.03 5.21
C GLY A 121 4.34 34.15 4.61
N ARG A 122 3.89 33.14 3.83
CA ARG A 122 2.55 33.06 3.23
C ARG A 122 2.12 31.60 3.11
N TYR A 123 0.83 31.35 2.94
CA TYR A 123 0.36 30.03 2.49
C TYR A 123 0.64 29.81 0.99
N PRO A 124 0.68 28.55 0.52
CA PRO A 124 0.71 28.23 -0.90
C PRO A 124 -0.48 28.84 -1.64
N ILE A 125 -0.29 29.34 -2.86
CA ILE A 125 -1.44 29.78 -3.67
C ILE A 125 -2.19 28.55 -4.22
N THR A 126 -3.42 28.75 -4.69
CA THR A 126 -4.26 27.65 -5.20
C THR A 126 -3.59 26.88 -6.34
N GLU A 127 -2.80 27.55 -7.19
CA GLU A 127 -2.05 26.95 -8.30
C GLU A 127 -0.87 26.08 -7.84
N GLU A 128 -0.25 26.44 -6.72
CA GLU A 128 0.82 25.64 -6.08
C GLU A 128 0.21 24.45 -5.32
N GLY A 129 -0.93 24.67 -4.68
CA GLY A 129 -1.73 23.67 -3.98
C GLY A 129 -0.98 22.97 -2.85
N LEU A 130 -1.48 21.79 -2.46
CA LEU A 130 -0.86 20.94 -1.43
C LEU A 130 0.47 20.33 -1.91
N ALA A 131 0.78 20.37 -3.21
CA ALA A 131 2.05 19.88 -3.75
C ALA A 131 3.25 20.69 -3.24
N ALA A 132 3.04 21.98 -2.91
CA ALA A 132 4.05 22.85 -2.32
C ALA A 132 4.56 22.38 -0.95
N LEU A 133 3.79 21.52 -0.27
CA LEU A 133 4.18 20.92 1.00
C LEU A 133 5.32 19.91 0.85
N ASN A 134 5.44 19.29 -0.33
CA ASN A 134 6.44 18.25 -0.60
C ASN A 134 7.55 18.72 -1.54
N THR A 135 7.21 19.60 -2.48
CA THR A 135 8.15 20.11 -3.49
C THR A 135 8.20 21.62 -3.40
N ALA A 136 9.41 22.17 -3.45
CA ALA A 136 9.61 23.61 -3.42
C ALA A 136 8.87 24.30 -4.60
N PRO A 137 8.02 25.30 -4.34
CA PRO A 137 7.40 26.08 -5.40
C PRO A 137 8.45 26.94 -6.12
N ALA A 138 8.19 27.27 -7.39
CA ALA A 138 9.15 27.97 -8.23
C ALA A 138 9.47 29.37 -7.67
N GLY A 139 10.76 29.64 -7.45
CA GLY A 139 11.24 30.94 -6.99
C GLY A 139 11.21 31.16 -5.47
N GLU A 140 10.77 30.17 -4.68
CA GLU A 140 10.72 30.31 -3.23
C GLU A 140 12.05 29.92 -2.57
N ARG A 141 12.84 30.92 -2.20
CA ARG A 141 14.20 30.73 -1.63
C ARG A 141 14.16 30.40 -0.15
N LYS A 142 13.07 30.72 0.55
CA LYS A 142 12.92 30.48 1.99
C LYS A 142 12.29 29.12 2.32
N TRP A 143 11.92 28.35 1.30
CA TRP A 143 11.35 27.02 1.50
C TRP A 143 12.35 26.09 2.18
N GLN A 144 11.92 25.48 3.29
CA GLN A 144 12.73 24.59 4.13
C GLN A 144 12.14 23.17 4.24
N GLY A 145 11.17 22.86 3.37
CA GLY A 145 10.50 21.56 3.35
C GLY A 145 11.41 20.38 2.99
N PRO A 146 10.84 19.18 2.85
CA PRO A 146 9.41 18.88 2.82
C PRO A 146 8.72 18.97 4.19
N TYR A 147 7.49 19.48 4.20
CA TYR A 147 6.67 19.66 5.41
C TYR A 147 5.83 18.43 5.76
N LEU A 148 5.71 17.47 4.83
CA LEU A 148 5.09 16.17 5.07
C LEU A 148 6.13 15.05 4.98
N ARG A 149 5.95 14.02 5.80
CA ARG A 149 6.82 12.81 5.78
C ARG A 149 6.58 11.92 4.57
N LYS A 150 5.39 12.01 3.97
CA LYS A 150 4.93 11.23 2.83
C LYS A 150 4.27 12.19 1.84
N ALA A 151 3.99 11.70 0.64
CA ALA A 151 3.13 12.39 -0.30
C ALA A 151 1.79 12.78 0.39
N VAL A 152 1.13 13.82 -0.13
CA VAL A 152 -0.21 14.19 0.31
C VAL A 152 -1.10 12.96 0.10
N PRO A 153 -1.66 12.36 1.15
CA PRO A 153 -2.53 11.20 1.00
C PRO A 153 -3.87 11.66 0.45
N ASP A 154 -4.53 10.78 -0.29
CA ASP A 154 -5.95 10.93 -0.57
C ASP A 154 -6.77 10.78 0.71
N ASP A 155 -8.00 11.27 0.66
CA ASP A 155 -8.96 11.07 1.73
C ASP A 155 -9.39 9.58 1.82
N PRO A 156 -10.12 9.18 2.87
CA PRO A 156 -10.55 7.79 3.08
C PRO A 156 -11.43 7.21 1.97
N TRP A 157 -11.98 8.05 1.10
CA TRP A 157 -12.80 7.67 -0.04
C TRP A 157 -12.04 7.78 -1.37
N GLU A 158 -10.70 7.81 -1.29
CA GLU A 158 -9.77 7.86 -2.42
C GLU A 158 -9.93 9.12 -3.29
N LYS A 159 -10.38 10.23 -2.68
CA LYS A 159 -10.52 11.53 -3.35
C LYS A 159 -9.43 12.48 -2.84
N PRO A 160 -8.88 13.35 -3.70
CA PRO A 160 -7.90 14.34 -3.27
C PRO A 160 -8.56 15.39 -2.37
N TYR A 161 -7.79 15.91 -1.41
CA TYR A 161 -8.20 17.06 -0.62
C TYR A 161 -8.28 18.33 -1.47
N GLN A 162 -9.32 19.12 -1.21
CA GLN A 162 -9.53 20.41 -1.85
C GLN A 162 -8.84 21.49 -1.04
N TYR A 163 -8.03 22.29 -1.72
CA TYR A 163 -7.30 23.40 -1.13
C TYR A 163 -7.55 24.69 -1.91
N ARG A 164 -7.79 25.79 -1.21
CA ARG A 164 -7.96 27.12 -1.78
C ARG A 164 -7.27 28.16 -0.92
N SER A 165 -6.48 29.03 -1.55
CA SER A 165 -5.95 30.24 -0.93
C SER A 165 -5.98 31.41 -1.92
N PRO A 166 -6.54 32.58 -1.55
CA PRO A 166 -7.22 32.88 -0.28
C PRO A 166 -8.51 32.08 -0.09
N GLY A 167 -8.78 31.67 1.16
CA GLY A 167 -10.01 30.96 1.52
C GLY A 167 -11.25 31.86 1.51
N GLU A 168 -12.41 31.24 1.40
CA GLU A 168 -13.73 31.87 1.54
C GLU A 168 -14.14 32.00 3.02
N HIS A 169 -13.75 31.04 3.86
CA HIS A 169 -14.08 31.03 5.28
C HIS A 169 -12.91 31.42 6.19
N SER A 170 -11.68 31.15 5.77
CA SER A 170 -10.48 31.55 6.52
C SER A 170 -9.33 31.99 5.60
N GLU A 171 -8.10 32.13 6.12
CA GLU A 171 -6.93 32.49 5.29
C GLU A 171 -6.67 31.44 4.17
N PHE A 172 -7.04 30.18 4.42
CA PHE A 172 -7.11 29.13 3.43
C PHE A 172 -8.27 28.17 3.74
N ASP A 173 -8.86 27.57 2.72
CA ASP A 173 -9.84 26.51 2.93
C ASP A 173 -9.20 25.17 2.58
N LEU A 174 -9.34 24.20 3.48
CA LEU A 174 -8.92 22.82 3.30
C LEU A 174 -10.07 21.89 3.69
N PHE A 175 -10.56 21.13 2.73
CA PHE A 175 -11.73 20.28 2.94
C PHE A 175 -11.75 19.03 2.06
N SER A 176 -12.57 18.06 2.45
CA SER A 176 -12.96 16.89 1.65
C SER A 176 -14.49 16.87 1.57
N PHE A 177 -15.02 16.47 0.40
CA PHE A 177 -16.46 16.35 0.14
C PHE A 177 -17.10 15.09 0.75
N GLY A 178 -16.41 14.40 1.67
CA GLY A 178 -16.93 13.20 2.29
C GLY A 178 -17.15 12.03 1.32
N LYS A 179 -18.01 11.10 1.74
CA LYS A 179 -18.25 9.83 1.04
C LYS A 179 -18.87 9.99 -0.35
N ASP A 180 -19.77 10.95 -0.53
CA ASP A 180 -20.46 11.15 -1.80
C ASP A 180 -19.60 11.95 -2.81
N GLY A 181 -18.64 12.73 -2.33
CA GLY A 181 -17.80 13.59 -3.16
C GLY A 181 -18.53 14.81 -3.72
N GLN A 182 -19.66 15.20 -3.12
CA GLN A 182 -20.42 16.36 -3.52
C GLN A 182 -20.41 17.40 -2.41
N PRO A 183 -20.49 18.70 -2.75
CA PRO A 183 -20.62 19.74 -1.73
C PRO A 183 -21.92 19.55 -0.94
N GLY A 184 -21.81 19.62 0.39
CA GLY A 184 -22.90 19.50 1.34
C GLY A 184 -22.97 18.11 1.99
N GLY A 185 -24.16 17.51 1.95
CA GLY A 185 -24.42 16.19 2.53
C GLY A 185 -24.67 16.18 4.05
N GLU A 186 -25.03 15.00 4.56
CA GLU A 186 -25.28 14.76 5.98
C GLU A 186 -24.57 13.47 6.45
N GLY A 187 -24.21 13.41 7.74
CA GLY A 187 -23.60 12.23 8.33
C GLY A 187 -22.24 11.90 7.72
N GLU A 188 -22.11 10.71 7.11
CA GLU A 188 -20.89 10.26 6.43
C GLU A 188 -20.66 10.94 5.07
N ALA A 189 -21.72 11.51 4.49
CA ALA A 189 -21.67 12.28 3.26
C ALA A 189 -21.42 13.77 3.51
N ALA A 190 -21.37 14.20 4.78
CA ALA A 190 -21.12 15.60 5.09
C ALA A 190 -19.69 16.00 4.76
N ASP A 191 -19.53 17.20 4.19
CA ASP A 191 -18.24 17.84 3.99
C ASP A 191 -17.42 17.89 5.30
N ILE A 192 -16.13 17.59 5.17
CA ILE A 192 -15.17 17.65 6.26
C ILE A 192 -14.26 18.83 6.00
N VAL A 193 -14.41 19.84 6.83
CA VAL A 193 -13.85 21.18 6.63
C VAL A 193 -12.89 21.57 7.77
N ASN A 194 -12.01 22.53 7.53
CA ASN A 194 -11.07 23.04 8.53
C ASN A 194 -11.62 24.19 9.41
N TRP A 195 -12.81 24.72 9.11
CA TRP A 195 -13.46 25.79 9.87
C TRP A 195 -14.59 25.30 10.78
#